data_AF-A0A1T5FAM5-F1
#
_entry.id   AF-A0A1T5FAM5-F1
#
_cell.length_a   1.000
_cell.length_b   1.000
_cell.length_c   1.000
_cell.angle_alpha   90.00
_cell.angle_beta   90.00
_cell.angle_gamma   90.00
#
_symmetry.space_group_name_H-M   'P 1'
#
loop_
_entity.id
_entity.type
_entity.pdbx_description
1 polymer ?
#
loop_
_entity_poly.entity_id
_entity_poly.type
_entity_poly.pdbx_seq_one_letter_code
_entity_poly.pdbx_strand_id
1 'polypeptide(L)' 'MTVADEKTLEILFTEARSQNGWTDQVVTDAELQEAYDIAKWGPTSMNIQPFRVVFLRSLEAKERLKPALKPGNVD' A
#
# COMPACT_ATOMS: atom_id res chain seq x y z
N MET A 1 -19.86 11.64 -16.76
CA MET A 1 -19.57 10.89 -15.52
C MET A 1 -19.21 9.49 -15.95
N THR A 2 -18.00 9.02 -15.66
CA THR A 2 -17.58 7.66 -16.01
C THR A 2 -18.05 6.71 -14.91
N VAL A 3 -18.66 5.60 -15.29
CA VAL A 3 -19.09 4.55 -14.36
C VAL A 3 -18.07 3.43 -14.46
N ALA A 4 -17.63 2.90 -13.33
CA ALA A 4 -16.75 1.74 -13.30
C ALA A 4 -17.52 0.51 -13.82
N ASP A 5 -16.86 -0.31 -14.64
CA ASP A 5 -17.42 -1.59 -15.04
C ASP A 5 -17.44 -2.59 -13.87
N GLU A 6 -18.20 -3.67 -14.03
CA GLU A 6 -18.34 -4.72 -13.02
C GLU A 6 -16.98 -5.30 -12.60
N LYS A 7 -16.11 -5.57 -13.57
CA LYS A 7 -14.78 -6.14 -13.32
C LYS A 7 -13.90 -5.22 -12.47
N THR A 8 -13.98 -3.91 -12.68
CA THR A 8 -13.26 -2.93 -11.85
C THR A 8 -13.76 -2.96 -10.41
N LEU A 9 -15.07 -3.06 -10.21
CA LEU A 9 -15.67 -3.18 -8.88
C LEU A 9 -15.28 -4.49 -8.19
N GLU A 10 -15.19 -5.59 -8.94
CA GLU A 10 -14.71 -6.88 -8.43
C GLU A 10 -13.27 -6.80 -7.93
N ILE A 11 -12.37 -6.31 -8.78
CA ILE A 11 -10.93 -6.22 -8.47
C ILE A 11 -10.68 -5.33 -7.25
N LEU A 12 -11.41 -4.22 -7.13
CA LEU A 12 -11.13 -3.22 -6.10
C LEU A 12 -11.89 -3.46 -4.79
N PHE A 13 -13.11 -4.02 -4.84
CA PHE A 13 -14.03 -3.98 -3.69
C PHE A 13 -14.67 -5.31 -3.32
N THR A 14 -15.25 -6.07 -4.26
CA THR A 14 -16.04 -7.27 -3.88
C THR A 14 -15.19 -8.53 -3.79
N GLU A 15 -14.22 -8.70 -4.70
CA GLU A 15 -13.32 -9.87 -4.73
C GLU A 15 -11.93 -9.59 -4.14
N ALA A 16 -11.61 -8.34 -3.83
CA ALA A 16 -10.39 -7.98 -3.13
C ALA A 16 -10.28 -8.71 -1.76
N ARG A 17 -9.10 -9.26 -1.46
CA ARG A 17 -8.80 -9.94 -0.19
C ARG A 17 -7.44 -9.48 0.35
N SER A 18 -7.30 -9.41 1.67
CA SER A 18 -6.01 -9.18 2.31
C SER A 18 -5.06 -10.34 2.04
N GLN A 19 -3.91 -10.05 1.42
CA GLN A 19 -2.88 -11.04 1.15
C GLN A 19 -1.92 -11.14 2.34
N ASN A 20 -1.64 -12.37 2.79
CA ASN A 20 -0.68 -12.63 3.87
C ASN A 20 0.65 -13.21 3.35
N GLY A 21 0.76 -13.50 2.05
CA GLY A 21 1.95 -14.06 1.42
C GLY A 21 2.65 -13.05 0.52
N TRP A 22 3.98 -13.14 0.45
CA TRP A 22 4.82 -12.34 -0.42
C TRP A 22 5.48 -13.23 -1.48
N THR A 23 5.76 -12.66 -2.64
CA THR A 23 6.61 -13.30 -3.68
C THR A 23 7.99 -12.65 -3.67
N ASP A 24 8.97 -13.29 -4.32
CA ASP A 24 10.32 -12.73 -4.47
C ASP A 24 10.40 -11.63 -5.54
N GLN A 25 9.27 -11.21 -6.11
CA GLN A 25 9.23 -10.15 -7.12
C GLN A 25 9.60 -8.81 -6.50
N VAL A 26 10.55 -8.12 -7.13
CA VAL A 26 10.98 -6.79 -6.71
C VAL A 26 9.93 -5.76 -7.16
N VAL A 27 9.49 -4.93 -6.23
CA VAL A 27 8.74 -3.70 -6.54
C VAL A 27 9.72 -2.57 -6.78
N THR A 28 9.68 -2.00 -7.98
CA THR A 28 10.57 -0.94 -8.45
C THR A 28 10.22 0.41 -7.83
N ASP A 29 11.17 1.35 -7.84
CA ASP A 29 10.92 2.72 -7.36
C ASP A 29 9.84 3.44 -8.19
N ALA A 30 9.73 3.11 -9.48
CA ALA A 30 8.70 3.66 -10.35
C ALA A 30 7.30 3.19 -9.93
N GLU A 31 7.12 1.90 -9.64
CA GLU A 31 5.85 1.34 -9.17
C GLU A 31 5.45 1.90 -7.79
N LEU A 32 6.40 2.08 -6.88
CA LEU A 32 6.15 2.70 -5.58
C LEU A 32 5.70 4.16 -5.73
N GLN A 33 6.34 4.90 -6.63
CA GLN A 33 5.99 6.27 -6.93
C GLN A 33 4.59 6.36 -7.56
N GLU A 34 4.27 5.48 -8.52
CA GLU A 34 2.95 5.40 -9.14
C GLU A 34 1.86 5.10 -8.10
N ALA A 35 2.08 4.14 -7.22
CA ALA A 35 1.15 3.81 -6.14
C ALA A 35 0.90 5.00 -5.20
N TYR A 36 1.96 5.74 -4.84
CA TYR A 36 1.83 6.96 -4.04
C TYR A 36 1.07 8.06 -4.80
N ASP A 37 1.35 8.25 -6.09
CA ASP A 37 0.70 9.27 -6.91
C ASP A 37 -0.79 9.03 -7.08
N ILE A 38 -1.24 7.76 -7.08
CA ILE A 38 -2.65 7.39 -7.02
C ILE A 38 -3.22 7.68 -5.62
N ALA A 39 -2.56 7.19 -4.56
CA ALA A 39 -3.09 7.24 -3.19
C ALA A 39 -3.21 8.66 -2.61
N LYS A 40 -2.30 9.57 -2.97
CA LYS A 40 -2.22 10.92 -2.36
C LYS A 40 -3.44 11.81 -2.63
N TRP A 41 -4.27 11.46 -3.62
CA TRP A 41 -5.45 12.26 -4.01
C TRP A 41 -6.71 11.98 -3.21
N GLY A 42 -6.65 11.07 -2.22
CA GLY A 42 -7.77 10.85 -1.31
C GLY A 42 -8.20 12.15 -0.62
N PRO A 43 -9.51 12.47 -0.55
CA PRO A 43 -9.96 13.69 0.10
C PRO A 43 -9.61 13.66 1.60
N THR A 44 -9.17 14.79 2.14
CA THR A 44 -8.79 14.92 3.56
C THR A 44 -9.53 16.08 4.21
N SER A 45 -9.69 16.05 5.54
CA SER A 45 -10.31 17.15 6.28
C SER A 45 -9.62 18.47 5.93
N MET A 46 -10.39 19.45 5.49
CA MET A 46 -9.89 20.77 5.05
C MET A 46 -8.75 20.71 4.01
N ASN A 47 -8.66 19.60 3.27
CA ASN A 47 -7.59 19.32 2.30
C ASN A 47 -6.16 19.47 2.85
N ILE A 48 -5.93 19.18 4.13
CA ILE A 48 -4.62 19.37 4.78
C ILE A 48 -3.54 18.36 4.36
N GLN A 49 -3.91 17.29 3.65
CA GLN A 49 -2.98 16.31 3.08
C GLN A 49 -1.92 15.80 4.08
N PRO A 50 -2.33 15.20 5.22
CA PRO A 50 -1.41 14.84 6.30
C PRO A 50 -0.68 13.52 6.05
N PHE A 51 -1.01 12.79 4.98
CA PHE A 51 -0.45 11.49 4.66
C PHE A 51 1.07 11.56 4.47
N ARG A 52 1.80 10.65 5.12
CA ARG A 52 3.25 10.48 4.99
C ARG A 52 3.55 9.00 4.81
N VAL A 53 4.48 8.68 3.92
CA VAL A 53 4.87 7.31 3.58
C VAL A 53 6.37 7.18 3.66
N VAL A 54 6.83 6.05 4.19
CA VAL A 54 8.24 5.63 4.16
C VAL A 54 8.29 4.21 3.62
N PHE A 55 8.97 4.00 2.49
CA PHE A 55 9.17 2.67 1.91
C PHE A 55 10.43 2.02 2.49
N LEU A 56 10.28 0.94 3.27
CA LEU A 56 11.39 0.22 3.90
C LEU A 56 11.81 -0.96 3.02
N ARG A 57 12.99 -0.88 2.40
CA ARG A 57 13.49 -1.93 1.47
C ARG A 57 14.69 -2.71 1.99
N SER A 58 15.58 -2.06 2.72
CA SER A 58 16.77 -2.70 3.27
C SER A 58 16.44 -3.63 4.43
N LEU A 59 17.22 -4.70 4.60
CA LEU A 59 17.13 -5.58 5.76
C LEU A 59 17.26 -4.80 7.07
N GLU A 60 18.24 -3.91 7.20
CA GLU A 60 18.45 -3.08 8.40
C GLU A 60 17.20 -2.28 8.81
N ALA A 61 16.56 -1.61 7.84
CA ALA A 61 15.33 -0.86 8.10
C ALA A 61 14.16 -1.76 8.54
N LYS A 62 14.05 -2.97 7.98
CA LYS A 62 13.05 -3.96 8.39
C LYS A 62 13.33 -4.46 9.81
N GLU A 63 14.57 -4.81 10.13
CA GLU A 63 14.98 -5.22 11.48
C GLU A 63 14.69 -4.13 12.52
N ARG A 64 14.93 -2.86 12.18
CA ARG A 64 14.59 -1.74 13.06
C ARG A 64 13.09 -1.60 13.32
N LEU A 65 12.24 -2.01 12.36
CA LEU A 65 10.78 -1.96 12.51
C LEU A 65 10.23 -3.14 13.33
N LYS A 66 10.83 -4.34 13.22
CA LYS A 66 10.32 -5.58 13.83
C LYS A 66 9.87 -5.46 15.30
N PRO A 67 10.58 -4.78 16.21
CA PRO A 67 10.16 -4.65 17.60
C PRO A 67 8.83 -3.90 17.81
N ALA A 68 8.40 -3.11 16.83
CA ALA A 68 7.13 -2.37 16.87
C ALA A 68 5.95 -3.13 16.25
N LEU A 69 6.20 -4.30 15.64
CA LEU A 69 5.18 -5.12 15.00
C LEU A 69 4.48 -6.02 16.01
N LYS A 70 3.22 -6.37 15.72
CA LYS A 70 2.51 -7.41 16.47
C LYS A 70 3.20 -8.77 16.24
N PRO A 71 3.15 -9.70 17.22
CA PRO A 71 3.84 -11.00 17.09
C PRO A 71 3.54 -11.78 15.80
N GLY A 72 2.29 -11.74 15.30
CA GLY A 72 1.90 -12.42 14.06
C GLY A 72 2.33 -11.74 12.75
N ASN A 73 3.06 -10.62 12.81
CA ASN A 73 3.48 -9.82 11.66
C ASN A 73 5.02 -9.70 11.55
N VAL A 74 5.78 -10.45 12.34
CA VAL A 74 7.24 -10.34 12.40
C VAL A 74 7.94 -11.15 11.31
N ASP A 75 7.34 -12.28 10.93
CA ASP A 75 7.84 -13.29 9.99
C ASP A 75 6.95 -13.36 8.74
#